data_AF-A0A2W6U9U1-F1
#
_entry.id   AF-A0A2W6U9U1-F1
#
_cell.length_a   1.000
_cell.length_b   1.000
_cell.length_c   1.000
_cell.angle_alpha   90.00
_cell.angle_beta   90.00
_cell.angle_gamma   90.00
#
_symmetry.space_group_name_H-M   'P 1'
#
loop_
_entity.id
_entity.type
_entity.pdbx_description
1 polymer ?
#
loop_
_entity_poly.entity_id
_entity_poly.type
_entity_poly.pdbx_seq_one_letter_code
_entity_poly.pdbx_strand_id
1 'polypeptide(L)'
;MENTQKPSGAPVHKYRPYHEQIRVSLPDRTWPDARITQAPRWCAVDLRDGNQALIDPMSPERKRVMFDLLVQMGYKESEVGFPSASQTDFDFVRHLIDEGAIPDDVTIQVLTQAREHLIARTYEAIAGAKQAIVHLYNSTSVLQREVVFRTDKQGIIDIALEGARLCREYEKRIPETRVYYEYSPESYTGTELEFAVDVCNQVIEIFEPTPDRKVIINLPATVEMATPNVYADSIEWMSRHLAHRENVILSLHPHNDRGTAIAAAELGYMAGADRIEGCLFGNGERTGNVDLVALGVNLITQGIDPEIDFSDIDHVKRTAEYCNQLPVHERSPWAGDLVFTAFSGSHQDAIKKGFEAMDAKATAAGVTVDEIEWAVPYLPIDPKDLGRSYEAVIRVNSQSGKGGVAYLLKTDHALDLPRKLQIEFSGVVQTKTDAEGGEVSSDQIWSIFTDEYLPAAAADDKWGRFELLSTRTQSDMSGEVSLEVTLRDGESEVATRGVGNGPVSAFLEVVREQGFDITLYDYVEHTLSAGGDAQAASYVELQVDGERLWGVGIDGDISTASLKAIVSGVNRAIRTRATALAAV
;
A
#
# COMPACT_ATOMS: atom_id res chain seq x y z
N MET A 1 -18.60 -24.64 25.27
CA MET A 1 -19.44 -24.06 24.19
C MET A 1 -19.90 -25.21 23.31
N GLU A 2 -21.19 -25.29 23.01
CA GLU A 2 -21.70 -26.24 22.02
C GLU A 2 -21.63 -25.62 20.61
N ASN A 3 -21.30 -26.42 19.59
CA ASN A 3 -21.36 -25.96 18.20
C ASN A 3 -22.80 -26.04 17.69
N THR A 4 -23.40 -24.88 17.44
CA THR A 4 -24.81 -24.74 17.01
C THR A 4 -24.98 -24.41 15.53
N GLN A 5 -23.92 -24.54 14.71
CA GLN A 5 -23.99 -24.38 13.26
C GLN A 5 -24.94 -25.41 12.61
N LYS A 6 -25.60 -25.03 11.51
CA LYS A 6 -26.55 -25.88 10.77
C LYS A 6 -26.17 -25.98 9.29
N PRO A 7 -26.50 -27.08 8.59
CA PRO A 7 -26.32 -27.19 7.14
C PRO A 7 -27.06 -26.07 6.39
N SER A 8 -26.40 -25.44 5.41
CA SER A 8 -26.91 -24.25 4.70
C SER A 8 -27.90 -24.55 3.56
N GLY A 9 -28.00 -25.80 3.10
CA GLY A 9 -28.79 -26.17 1.92
C GLY A 9 -28.12 -25.85 0.58
N ALA A 10 -26.86 -25.38 0.58
CA ALA A 10 -26.10 -25.17 -0.64
C ALA A 10 -26.00 -26.46 -1.49
N PRO A 11 -26.00 -26.38 -2.84
CA PRO A 11 -25.99 -27.54 -3.73
C PRO A 11 -24.58 -28.17 -3.82
N VAL A 12 -24.04 -28.62 -2.69
CA VAL A 12 -22.67 -29.16 -2.56
C VAL A 12 -22.43 -30.39 -3.45
N HIS A 13 -23.49 -31.13 -3.81
CA HIS A 13 -23.44 -32.28 -4.71
C HIS A 13 -22.91 -31.98 -6.12
N LYS A 14 -22.87 -30.71 -6.54
CA LYS A 14 -22.32 -30.29 -7.84
C LYS A 14 -20.79 -30.28 -7.86
N TYR A 15 -20.14 -30.25 -6.69
CA TYR A 15 -18.70 -30.04 -6.56
C TYR A 15 -18.05 -31.30 -6.00
N ARG A 16 -17.02 -31.80 -6.68
CA ARG A 16 -16.27 -32.98 -6.23
C ARG A 16 -14.99 -32.54 -5.50
N PRO A 17 -14.60 -33.20 -4.41
CA PRO A 17 -13.30 -32.94 -3.76
C PRO A 17 -12.14 -33.11 -4.75
N TYR A 18 -11.13 -32.23 -4.66
CA TYR A 18 -9.99 -32.24 -5.58
C TYR A 18 -9.28 -33.59 -5.66
N HIS A 19 -9.03 -34.23 -4.52
CA HIS A 19 -8.33 -35.52 -4.44
C HIS A 19 -9.06 -36.69 -5.11
N GLU A 20 -10.36 -36.56 -5.39
CA GLU A 20 -11.12 -37.54 -6.18
C GLU A 20 -11.06 -37.27 -7.69
N GLN A 21 -10.61 -36.08 -8.09
CA GLN A 21 -10.44 -35.66 -9.48
C GLN A 21 -8.99 -35.87 -9.93
N ILE A 22 -8.05 -35.34 -9.14
CA ILE A 22 -6.60 -35.39 -9.40
C ILE A 22 -5.91 -35.90 -8.14
N ARG A 23 -5.15 -36.99 -8.26
CA ARG A 23 -4.44 -37.61 -7.14
C ARG A 23 -3.03 -37.02 -7.04
N VAL A 24 -2.76 -36.31 -5.95
CA VAL A 24 -1.41 -35.83 -5.58
C VAL A 24 -1.01 -36.51 -4.28
N SER A 25 0.13 -37.20 -4.27
CA SER A 25 0.61 -37.94 -3.10
C SER A 25 2.13 -37.91 -3.05
N LEU A 26 2.68 -37.16 -2.08
CA LEU A 26 4.11 -37.09 -1.79
C LEU A 26 4.34 -37.27 -0.28
N PRO A 27 4.31 -38.51 0.25
CA PRO A 27 4.42 -38.75 1.69
C PRO A 27 5.75 -38.30 2.30
N ASP A 28 6.80 -38.26 1.50
CA ASP A 28 8.17 -37.88 1.81
C ASP A 28 8.52 -36.47 1.28
N ARG A 29 7.53 -35.56 1.22
CA ARG A 29 7.70 -34.14 0.87
C ARG A 29 8.76 -33.47 1.75
N THR A 30 9.50 -32.52 1.18
CA THR A 30 10.58 -31.80 1.87
C THR A 30 10.33 -30.30 1.97
N TRP A 31 9.47 -29.74 1.12
CA TRP A 31 9.15 -28.31 1.11
C TRP A 31 8.68 -27.71 2.45
N PRO A 32 7.99 -28.44 3.37
CA PRO A 32 7.60 -27.84 4.66
C PRO A 32 8.78 -27.51 5.58
N ASP A 33 9.93 -28.17 5.40
CA ASP A 33 11.15 -27.94 6.18
C ASP A 33 12.13 -27.00 5.47
N ALA A 34 11.88 -26.68 4.20
CA ALA A 34 12.68 -25.77 3.41
C ALA A 34 12.43 -24.31 3.83
N ARG A 35 13.43 -23.45 3.57
CA ARG A 35 13.33 -22.00 3.74
C ARG A 35 13.77 -21.32 2.46
N ILE A 36 13.04 -20.28 2.09
CA ILE A 36 13.50 -19.37 1.05
C ILE A 36 14.74 -18.63 1.57
N THR A 37 15.79 -18.56 0.75
CA THR A 37 17.08 -17.94 1.13
C THR A 37 17.64 -17.00 0.06
N GLN A 38 17.01 -16.95 -1.10
CA GLN A 38 17.37 -16.12 -2.25
C GLN A 38 16.12 -15.83 -3.08
N ALA A 39 16.16 -14.82 -3.92
CA ALA A 39 15.07 -14.52 -4.85
C ALA A 39 14.91 -15.63 -5.91
N PRO A 40 13.67 -15.93 -6.36
CA PRO A 40 13.45 -16.69 -7.58
C PRO A 40 13.81 -15.84 -8.80
N ARG A 41 13.90 -16.49 -9.97
CA ARG A 41 13.83 -15.74 -11.22
C ARG A 41 12.42 -15.19 -11.40
N TRP A 42 12.30 -13.91 -11.68
CA TRP A 42 11.01 -13.26 -11.89
C TRP A 42 10.70 -13.10 -13.38
N CYS A 43 9.45 -13.39 -13.74
CA CYS A 43 8.89 -13.01 -15.04
C CYS A 43 7.60 -12.23 -14.84
N ALA A 44 7.59 -10.99 -15.33
CA ALA A 44 6.41 -10.14 -15.29
C ALA A 44 5.56 -10.37 -16.54
N VAL A 45 4.30 -10.77 -16.35
CA VAL A 45 3.36 -11.08 -17.44
C VAL A 45 2.26 -10.01 -17.60
N ASP A 46 2.45 -8.83 -17.03
CA ASP A 46 1.51 -7.71 -17.06
C ASP A 46 1.10 -7.29 -18.48
N LEU A 47 2.04 -7.32 -19.44
CA LEU A 47 1.83 -6.87 -20.82
C LEU A 47 1.08 -7.87 -21.71
N ARG A 48 0.91 -9.11 -21.24
CA ARG A 48 0.16 -10.17 -21.92
C ARG A 48 -1.01 -10.65 -21.06
N ASP A 49 -0.75 -11.40 -19.99
CA ASP A 49 -1.81 -11.99 -19.18
C ASP A 49 -2.57 -10.95 -18.35
N GLY A 50 -1.85 -9.95 -17.82
CA GLY A 50 -2.49 -8.79 -17.20
C GLY A 50 -3.34 -8.01 -18.21
N ASN A 51 -2.76 -7.70 -19.37
CA ASN A 51 -3.40 -6.88 -20.40
C ASN A 51 -4.66 -7.52 -21.01
N GLN A 52 -4.66 -8.84 -21.26
CA GLN A 52 -5.83 -9.52 -21.85
C GLN A 52 -7.04 -9.53 -20.89
N ALA A 53 -6.80 -9.39 -19.58
CA ALA A 53 -7.81 -9.43 -18.54
C ALA A 53 -8.46 -8.06 -18.26
N LEU A 54 -7.97 -7.00 -18.89
CA LEU A 54 -8.50 -5.65 -18.72
C LEU A 54 -9.81 -5.46 -19.48
N ILE A 55 -10.72 -4.67 -18.90
CA ILE A 55 -11.93 -4.20 -19.61
C ILE A 55 -11.53 -3.35 -20.82
N ASP A 56 -10.57 -2.45 -20.60
CA ASP A 56 -9.97 -1.59 -21.60
C ASP A 56 -8.48 -1.98 -21.75
N PRO A 57 -8.11 -2.80 -22.75
CA PRO A 57 -6.72 -3.19 -22.97
C PRO A 57 -5.80 -1.97 -23.10
N MET A 58 -4.54 -2.13 -22.70
CA MET A 58 -3.52 -1.10 -22.78
C MET A 58 -3.36 -0.58 -24.22
N SER A 59 -3.35 0.74 -24.36
CA SER A 59 -2.86 1.39 -25.58
C SER A 59 -1.35 1.14 -25.75
N PRO A 60 -0.78 1.35 -26.95
CA PRO A 60 0.67 1.24 -27.17
C PRO A 60 1.48 2.08 -26.16
N GLU A 61 1.00 3.27 -25.81
CA GLU A 61 1.65 4.15 -24.83
C GLU A 61 1.63 3.53 -23.42
N ARG A 62 0.48 2.98 -22.99
CA ARG A 62 0.39 2.32 -21.68
C ARG A 62 1.24 1.06 -21.61
N LYS A 63 1.31 0.30 -22.70
CA LYS A 63 2.22 -0.85 -22.79
C LYS A 63 3.66 -0.42 -22.67
N ARG A 64 4.05 0.68 -23.33
CA ARG A 64 5.42 1.22 -23.22
C ARG A 64 5.72 1.67 -21.78
N VAL A 65 4.82 2.41 -21.15
CA VAL A 65 4.96 2.84 -19.75
C VAL A 65 5.11 1.66 -18.79
N MET A 66 4.29 0.61 -18.95
CA MET A 66 4.41 -0.60 -18.13
C MET A 66 5.72 -1.34 -18.38
N PHE A 67 6.16 -1.49 -19.64
CA PHE A 67 7.44 -2.11 -19.96
C PHE A 67 8.62 -1.36 -19.35
N ASP A 68 8.66 -0.04 -19.51
CA ASP A 68 9.72 0.81 -18.96
C ASP A 68 9.76 0.74 -17.43
N LEU A 69 8.59 0.69 -16.76
CA LEU A 69 8.48 0.47 -15.31
C LEU A 69 9.10 -0.87 -14.90
N LEU A 70 8.71 -1.97 -15.55
CA LEU A 70 9.22 -3.31 -15.21
C LEU A 70 10.74 -3.40 -15.37
N VAL A 71 11.27 -2.80 -16.45
CA VAL A 71 12.71 -2.70 -16.67
C VAL A 71 13.39 -1.88 -15.56
N GLN A 72 12.83 -0.72 -15.21
CA GLN A 72 13.37 0.16 -14.17
C GLN A 72 13.38 -0.53 -12.80
N MET A 73 12.33 -1.28 -12.46
CA MET A 73 12.25 -2.04 -11.20
C MET A 73 13.28 -3.17 -11.13
N GLY A 74 13.76 -3.67 -12.28
CA GLY A 74 14.81 -4.70 -12.34
C GLY A 74 14.38 -6.04 -12.93
N TYR A 75 13.15 -6.19 -13.42
CA TYR A 75 12.72 -7.43 -14.06
C TYR A 75 13.55 -7.72 -15.32
N LYS A 76 14.10 -8.94 -15.40
CA LYS A 76 14.95 -9.39 -16.53
C LYS A 76 14.22 -10.24 -17.55
N GLU A 77 13.02 -10.72 -17.21
CA GLU A 77 12.13 -11.44 -18.11
C GLU A 77 10.75 -10.80 -18.07
N SER A 78 10.20 -10.49 -19.24
CA SER A 78 8.89 -9.86 -19.36
C SER A 78 8.12 -10.40 -20.55
N GLU A 79 6.90 -10.89 -20.32
CA GLU A 79 6.03 -11.40 -21.38
C GLU A 79 5.25 -10.26 -22.03
N VAL A 80 5.71 -9.84 -23.21
CA VAL A 80 5.30 -8.59 -23.87
C VAL A 80 4.07 -8.72 -24.77
N GLY A 81 3.56 -9.94 -24.99
CA GLY A 81 2.31 -10.14 -25.70
C GLY A 81 2.10 -11.53 -26.30
N PHE A 82 0.97 -11.67 -27.00
CA PHE A 82 0.59 -12.80 -27.83
C PHE A 82 0.53 -12.34 -29.31
N PRO A 83 1.69 -12.10 -29.96
CA PRO A 83 1.78 -11.37 -31.23
C PRO A 83 1.13 -12.09 -32.40
N SER A 84 0.98 -13.41 -32.34
CA SER A 84 0.27 -14.14 -33.39
C SER A 84 -1.25 -14.02 -33.31
N ALA A 85 -1.80 -13.68 -32.14
CA ALA A 85 -3.24 -13.57 -31.89
C ALA A 85 -3.74 -12.11 -31.88
N SER A 86 -2.85 -11.14 -31.66
CA SER A 86 -3.16 -9.71 -31.57
C SER A 86 -2.22 -8.89 -32.45
N GLN A 87 -2.76 -8.10 -33.39
CA GLN A 87 -1.97 -7.17 -34.20
C GLN A 87 -1.31 -6.10 -33.33
N THR A 88 -2.01 -5.60 -32.30
CA THR A 88 -1.45 -4.62 -31.36
C THR A 88 -0.26 -5.18 -30.60
N ASP A 89 -0.29 -6.46 -30.22
CA ASP A 89 0.84 -7.12 -29.56
C ASP A 89 2.00 -7.33 -30.53
N PHE A 90 1.70 -7.72 -31.78
CA PHE A 90 2.71 -7.81 -32.84
C PHE A 90 3.42 -6.48 -33.03
N ASP A 91 2.66 -5.40 -33.22
CA ASP A 91 3.19 -4.06 -33.46
C ASP A 91 3.98 -3.55 -32.25
N PHE A 92 3.56 -3.89 -31.02
CA PHE A 92 4.29 -3.54 -29.81
C PHE A 92 5.64 -4.29 -29.71
N VAL A 93 5.68 -5.59 -30.00
CA VAL A 93 6.94 -6.36 -30.06
C VAL A 93 7.87 -5.76 -31.12
N ARG A 94 7.35 -5.44 -32.31
CA ARG A 94 8.12 -4.77 -33.37
C ARG A 94 8.67 -3.43 -32.91
N HIS A 95 7.84 -2.60 -32.29
CA HIS A 95 8.24 -1.30 -31.77
C HIS A 95 9.37 -1.41 -30.74
N LEU A 96 9.30 -2.35 -29.79
CA LEU A 96 10.37 -2.56 -28.81
C LEU A 96 11.71 -2.95 -29.46
N ILE A 97 11.67 -3.80 -30.49
CA ILE A 97 12.86 -4.27 -31.20
C ILE A 97 13.42 -3.17 -32.12
N ASP A 98 12.58 -2.57 -32.95
CA ASP A 98 12.97 -1.62 -34.00
C ASP A 98 13.50 -0.30 -33.41
N GLU A 99 13.01 0.11 -32.23
CA GLU A 99 13.53 1.27 -31.50
C GLU A 99 14.73 0.96 -30.58
N GLY A 100 15.11 -0.33 -30.43
CA GLY A 100 16.15 -0.73 -29.50
C GLY A 100 15.81 -0.43 -28.04
N ALA A 101 14.52 -0.54 -27.68
CA ALA A 101 14.03 -0.23 -26.34
C ALA A 101 14.35 -1.34 -25.30
N ILE A 102 14.69 -2.55 -25.76
CA ILE A 102 14.99 -3.70 -24.91
C ILE A 102 16.46 -3.61 -24.42
N PRO A 103 16.72 -3.48 -23.12
CA PRO A 103 18.08 -3.51 -22.58
C PRO A 103 18.81 -4.83 -22.82
N ASP A 104 20.13 -4.81 -22.77
CA ASP A 104 20.99 -5.97 -23.07
C ASP A 104 20.80 -7.14 -22.11
N ASP A 105 20.43 -6.87 -20.87
CA ASP A 105 20.21 -7.84 -19.80
C ASP A 105 18.74 -8.27 -19.65
N VAL A 106 17.86 -7.79 -20.54
CA VAL A 106 16.44 -8.14 -20.55
C VAL A 106 16.14 -9.13 -21.69
N THR A 107 15.30 -10.13 -21.40
CA THR A 107 14.78 -11.07 -22.38
C THR A 107 13.26 -10.93 -22.46
N ILE A 108 12.75 -10.56 -23.64
CA ILE A 108 11.31 -10.53 -23.87
C ILE A 108 10.77 -11.95 -24.04
N GLN A 109 9.57 -12.20 -23.55
CA GLN A 109 8.82 -13.44 -23.74
C GLN A 109 7.58 -13.18 -24.58
N VAL A 110 7.27 -14.10 -25.50
CA VAL A 110 6.07 -14.04 -26.36
C VAL A 110 5.31 -15.36 -26.29
N LEU A 111 4.00 -15.28 -26.10
CA LEU A 111 3.12 -16.44 -26.04
C LEU A 111 2.72 -16.89 -27.44
N THR A 112 2.66 -18.22 -27.66
CA THR A 112 2.09 -18.81 -28.86
C THR A 112 1.36 -20.12 -28.59
N GLN A 113 0.24 -20.33 -29.27
CA GLN A 113 -0.41 -21.64 -29.34
C GLN A 113 0.36 -22.58 -30.28
N ALA A 114 0.20 -23.88 -30.06
CA ALA A 114 0.76 -24.95 -30.90
C ALA A 114 0.04 -25.11 -32.27
N ARG A 115 0.06 -24.07 -33.11
CA ARG A 115 -0.44 -24.08 -34.49
C ARG A 115 0.57 -23.43 -35.41
N GLU A 116 0.87 -24.05 -36.54
CA GLU A 116 1.95 -23.60 -37.43
C GLU A 116 1.87 -22.12 -37.81
N HIS A 117 0.72 -21.65 -38.31
CA HIS A 117 0.57 -20.25 -38.73
C HIS A 117 0.73 -19.24 -37.57
N LEU A 118 0.43 -19.65 -36.34
CA LEU A 118 0.63 -18.80 -35.16
C LEU A 118 2.09 -18.78 -34.75
N ILE A 119 2.74 -19.95 -34.71
CA ILE A 119 4.18 -20.07 -34.45
C ILE A 119 4.95 -19.24 -35.48
N ALA A 120 4.68 -19.42 -36.77
CA ALA A 120 5.30 -18.65 -37.85
C ALA A 120 5.27 -17.15 -37.60
N ARG A 121 4.08 -16.63 -37.26
CA ARG A 121 3.86 -15.21 -36.98
C ARG A 121 4.54 -14.74 -35.69
N THR A 122 4.65 -15.59 -34.69
CA THR A 122 5.41 -15.29 -33.46
C THR A 122 6.90 -15.10 -33.78
N TYR A 123 7.48 -15.94 -34.64
CA TYR A 123 8.87 -15.78 -35.10
C TYR A 123 9.08 -14.54 -35.98
N GLU A 124 8.09 -14.19 -36.81
CA GLU A 124 8.10 -12.91 -37.55
C GLU A 124 8.13 -11.70 -36.59
N ALA A 125 7.41 -11.76 -35.48
CA ALA A 125 7.37 -10.68 -34.50
C ALA A 125 8.74 -10.45 -33.84
N ILE A 126 9.41 -11.52 -33.42
CA ILE A 126 10.69 -11.44 -32.66
C ILE A 126 11.95 -11.33 -33.55
N ALA A 127 11.82 -11.41 -34.88
CA ALA A 127 12.96 -11.33 -35.79
C ALA A 127 13.77 -10.04 -35.56
N GLY A 128 15.09 -10.17 -35.37
CA GLY A 128 15.99 -9.07 -35.04
C GLY A 128 16.12 -8.74 -33.54
N ALA A 129 15.36 -9.39 -32.65
CA ALA A 129 15.64 -9.31 -31.22
C ALA A 129 17.01 -9.94 -30.89
N LYS A 130 17.73 -9.43 -29.89
CA LYS A 130 18.99 -10.05 -29.41
C LYS A 130 18.72 -11.44 -28.82
N GLN A 131 17.68 -11.52 -28.00
CA GLN A 131 17.22 -12.74 -27.35
C GLN A 131 15.72 -12.67 -27.07
N ALA A 132 15.04 -13.82 -27.11
CA ALA A 132 13.61 -13.91 -26.80
C ALA A 132 13.26 -15.31 -26.26
N ILE A 133 12.28 -15.38 -25.36
CA ILE A 133 11.64 -16.63 -24.93
C ILE A 133 10.38 -16.84 -25.77
N VAL A 134 10.29 -17.98 -26.45
CA VAL A 134 9.04 -18.42 -27.10
C VAL A 134 8.32 -19.36 -26.14
N HIS A 135 7.22 -18.86 -25.58
CA HIS A 135 6.34 -19.61 -24.67
C HIS A 135 5.27 -20.34 -25.49
N LEU A 136 5.48 -21.64 -25.66
CA LEU A 136 4.55 -22.55 -26.32
C LEU A 136 3.60 -23.16 -25.29
N TYR A 137 2.31 -23.23 -25.59
CA TYR A 137 1.36 -23.92 -24.72
C TYR A 137 0.24 -24.64 -25.46
N ASN A 138 -0.35 -25.61 -24.76
CA ASN A 138 -1.64 -26.20 -25.07
C ASN A 138 -2.28 -26.74 -23.78
N SER A 139 -3.61 -26.78 -23.71
CA SER A 139 -4.25 -27.33 -22.52
C SER A 139 -4.08 -28.84 -22.41
N THR A 140 -3.86 -29.31 -21.19
CA THR A 140 -3.67 -30.74 -20.89
C THR A 140 -4.71 -31.28 -19.91
N SER A 141 -5.56 -30.45 -19.30
CA SER A 141 -6.47 -30.88 -18.24
C SER A 141 -7.50 -31.92 -18.69
N VAL A 142 -7.88 -32.81 -17.76
CA VAL A 142 -8.88 -33.87 -18.00
C VAL A 142 -10.13 -33.31 -18.70
N LEU A 143 -10.68 -32.21 -18.15
CA LEU A 143 -11.89 -31.60 -18.66
C LEU A 143 -11.70 -31.04 -20.06
N GLN A 144 -10.63 -30.28 -20.32
CA GLN A 144 -10.42 -29.70 -21.65
C GLN A 144 -10.16 -30.76 -22.72
N ARG A 145 -9.47 -31.86 -22.40
CA ARG A 145 -9.32 -33.01 -23.32
C ARG A 145 -10.68 -33.57 -23.74
N GLU A 146 -11.59 -33.75 -22.78
CA GLU A 146 -12.92 -34.30 -23.01
C GLU A 146 -13.83 -33.36 -23.80
N VAL A 147 -13.94 -32.09 -23.39
CA VAL A 147 -15.00 -31.20 -23.88
C VAL A 147 -14.55 -30.17 -24.92
N VAL A 148 -13.27 -29.75 -24.88
CA VAL A 148 -12.71 -28.73 -25.79
C VAL A 148 -12.04 -29.39 -26.98
N PHE A 149 -11.00 -30.18 -26.75
CA PHE A 149 -10.23 -30.83 -27.81
C PHE A 149 -10.90 -32.09 -28.35
N ARG A 150 -11.72 -32.75 -27.52
CA ARG A 150 -12.40 -34.02 -27.83
C ARG A 150 -11.42 -35.07 -28.38
N THR A 151 -10.25 -35.15 -27.74
CA THR A 151 -9.17 -36.05 -28.11
C THR A 151 -8.57 -36.71 -26.86
N ASP A 152 -7.85 -37.80 -27.06
CA ASP A 152 -7.22 -38.55 -25.98
C ASP A 152 -5.86 -37.95 -25.57
N LYS A 153 -5.18 -38.60 -24.63
CA LYS A 153 -3.86 -38.18 -24.15
C LYS A 153 -2.83 -38.10 -25.29
N GLN A 154 -2.87 -39.04 -26.23
CA GLN A 154 -1.93 -39.07 -27.35
C GLN A 154 -2.15 -37.88 -28.28
N GLY A 155 -3.40 -37.56 -28.63
CA GLY A 155 -3.68 -36.40 -29.47
C GLY A 155 -3.21 -35.07 -28.87
N ILE A 156 -3.26 -34.93 -27.53
CA ILE A 156 -2.73 -33.76 -26.83
C ILE A 156 -1.20 -33.72 -26.85
N ILE A 157 -0.54 -34.88 -26.66
CA ILE A 157 0.92 -35.00 -26.81
C ILE A 157 1.32 -34.59 -28.23
N ASP A 158 0.65 -35.12 -29.25
CA ASP A 158 0.98 -34.83 -30.65
C ASP A 158 0.91 -33.32 -30.96
N ILE A 159 -0.08 -32.60 -30.40
CA ILE A 159 -0.16 -31.14 -30.50
C ILE A 159 1.07 -30.46 -29.90
N ALA A 160 1.47 -30.84 -28.68
CA ALA A 160 2.61 -30.26 -27.99
C ALA A 160 3.92 -30.52 -28.75
N LEU A 161 4.14 -31.77 -29.17
CA LEU A 161 5.36 -32.17 -29.88
C LEU A 161 5.46 -31.53 -31.26
N GLU A 162 4.35 -31.42 -31.99
CA GLU A 162 4.35 -30.74 -33.27
C GLU A 162 4.66 -29.26 -33.11
N GLY A 163 4.06 -28.59 -32.12
CA GLY A 163 4.39 -27.21 -31.78
C GLY A 163 5.87 -27.02 -31.44
N ALA A 164 6.46 -27.94 -30.66
CA ALA A 164 7.86 -27.89 -30.29
C ALA A 164 8.79 -28.08 -31.51
N ARG A 165 8.49 -29.03 -32.41
CA ARG A 165 9.25 -29.22 -33.66
C ARG A 165 9.16 -28.00 -34.56
N LEU A 166 7.96 -27.43 -34.72
CA LEU A 166 7.76 -26.22 -35.50
C LEU A 166 8.57 -25.05 -34.92
N CYS A 167 8.59 -24.88 -33.59
CA CYS A 167 9.45 -23.87 -32.97
C CYS A 167 10.93 -24.04 -33.38
N ARG A 168 11.47 -25.26 -33.32
CA ARG A 168 12.86 -25.54 -33.75
C ARG A 168 13.09 -25.27 -35.23
N GLU A 169 12.10 -25.54 -36.08
CA GLU A 169 12.20 -25.25 -37.52
C GLU A 169 12.12 -23.75 -37.83
N TYR A 170 11.27 -23.00 -37.14
CA TYR A 170 11.15 -21.55 -37.34
C TYR A 170 12.31 -20.76 -36.72
N GLU A 171 12.93 -21.25 -35.64
CA GLU A 171 14.16 -20.67 -35.06
C GLU A 171 15.28 -20.54 -36.11
N LYS A 172 15.43 -21.55 -36.99
CA LYS A 172 16.44 -21.54 -38.07
C LYS A 172 16.28 -20.37 -39.05
N ARG A 173 15.11 -19.72 -39.08
CA ARG A 173 14.82 -18.60 -39.98
C ARG A 173 15.27 -17.24 -39.43
N ILE A 174 15.59 -17.16 -38.14
CA ILE A 174 16.06 -15.95 -37.45
C ILE A 174 17.39 -16.19 -36.73
N PRO A 175 18.46 -16.61 -37.45
CA PRO A 175 19.73 -17.02 -36.84
C PRO A 175 20.44 -15.94 -36.02
N GLU A 176 20.06 -14.68 -36.19
CA GLU A 176 20.54 -13.53 -35.42
C GLU A 176 19.95 -13.42 -34.01
N THR A 177 18.81 -14.08 -33.74
CA THR A 177 18.11 -14.02 -32.45
C THR A 177 18.39 -15.27 -31.61
N ARG A 178 18.87 -15.07 -30.38
CA ARG A 178 19.02 -16.19 -29.43
C ARG A 178 17.67 -16.55 -28.81
N VAL A 179 17.07 -17.64 -29.28
CA VAL A 179 15.76 -18.10 -28.79
C VAL A 179 15.90 -19.03 -27.58
N TYR A 180 15.13 -18.80 -26.54
CA TYR A 180 14.90 -19.73 -25.44
C TYR A 180 13.47 -20.26 -25.52
N TYR A 181 13.21 -21.40 -24.87
CA TYR A 181 11.92 -22.06 -24.92
C TYR A 181 11.29 -22.19 -23.55
N GLU A 182 10.00 -21.89 -23.51
CA GLU A 182 9.11 -22.22 -22.41
C GLU A 182 7.98 -23.12 -22.91
N TYR A 183 7.64 -24.16 -22.14
CA TYR A 183 6.44 -24.96 -22.37
C TYR A 183 5.53 -24.98 -21.15
N SER A 184 4.23 -24.74 -21.39
CA SER A 184 3.18 -24.87 -20.40
C SER A 184 2.18 -25.96 -20.76
N PRO A 185 2.04 -27.04 -19.95
CA PRO A 185 0.83 -27.85 -19.92
C PRO A 185 -0.31 -27.04 -19.29
N GLU A 186 -1.02 -26.25 -20.10
CA GLU A 186 -2.04 -25.31 -19.61
C GLU A 186 -3.18 -26.06 -18.90
N SER A 187 -3.74 -25.44 -17.87
CA SER A 187 -4.62 -26.10 -16.90
C SER A 187 -3.94 -27.28 -16.17
N TYR A 188 -2.66 -27.12 -15.82
CA TYR A 188 -1.86 -28.12 -15.13
C TYR A 188 -2.52 -28.64 -13.84
N THR A 189 -3.13 -27.77 -13.03
CA THR A 189 -3.82 -28.17 -11.79
C THR A 189 -5.02 -29.09 -12.02
N GLY A 190 -5.59 -29.11 -13.24
CA GLY A 190 -6.63 -30.05 -13.67
C GLY A 190 -6.10 -31.25 -14.48
N THR A 191 -4.79 -31.47 -14.48
CA THR A 191 -4.09 -32.51 -15.23
C THR A 191 -3.51 -33.57 -14.28
N GLU A 192 -3.56 -34.84 -14.66
CA GLU A 192 -2.90 -35.91 -13.90
C GLU A 192 -1.38 -35.73 -13.95
N LEU A 193 -0.68 -35.80 -12.82
CA LEU A 193 0.76 -35.50 -12.74
C LEU A 193 1.60 -36.40 -13.65
N GLU A 194 1.25 -37.69 -13.72
CA GLU A 194 1.91 -38.65 -14.59
C GLU A 194 1.77 -38.30 -16.07
N PHE A 195 0.65 -37.67 -16.46
CA PHE A 195 0.46 -37.20 -17.82
C PHE A 195 1.16 -35.86 -18.07
N ALA A 196 1.12 -34.95 -17.10
CA ALA A 196 1.83 -33.67 -17.17
C ALA A 196 3.35 -33.87 -17.34
N VAL A 197 3.96 -34.76 -16.55
CA VAL A 197 5.40 -35.05 -16.69
C VAL A 197 5.74 -35.76 -17.99
N ASP A 198 4.87 -36.65 -18.47
CA ASP A 198 5.07 -37.36 -19.74
C ASP A 198 5.13 -36.38 -20.92
N VAL A 199 4.14 -35.49 -21.04
CA VAL A 199 4.15 -34.48 -22.12
C VAL A 199 5.31 -33.50 -21.98
N CYS A 200 5.63 -33.05 -20.75
CA CYS A 200 6.76 -32.14 -20.54
C CYS A 200 8.09 -32.79 -20.92
N ASN A 201 8.34 -34.04 -20.49
CA ASN A 201 9.57 -34.76 -20.82
C ASN A 201 9.72 -34.97 -22.33
N GLN A 202 8.65 -35.31 -23.04
CA GLN A 202 8.72 -35.46 -24.49
C GLN A 202 8.97 -34.12 -25.22
N VAL A 203 8.43 -33.01 -24.72
CA VAL A 203 8.75 -31.66 -25.24
C VAL A 203 10.20 -31.27 -24.94
N ILE A 204 10.70 -31.58 -23.75
CA ILE A 204 12.11 -31.37 -23.37
C ILE A 204 13.07 -32.06 -24.34
N GLU A 205 12.79 -33.30 -24.74
CA GLU A 205 13.63 -34.03 -25.71
C GLU A 205 13.70 -33.34 -27.08
N ILE A 206 12.69 -32.56 -27.48
CA ILE A 206 12.69 -31.80 -28.75
C ILE A 206 13.45 -30.48 -28.60
N PHE A 207 13.33 -29.82 -27.45
CA PHE A 207 14.03 -28.58 -27.18
C PHE A 207 15.50 -28.76 -26.80
N GLU A 208 15.90 -29.97 -26.41
CA GLU A 208 17.30 -30.38 -26.18
C GLU A 208 18.04 -29.41 -25.23
N PRO A 209 17.59 -29.28 -23.96
CA PRO A 209 18.17 -28.31 -23.05
C PRO A 209 19.64 -28.61 -22.73
N THR A 210 20.43 -27.56 -22.57
CA THR A 210 21.85 -27.64 -22.20
C THR A 210 22.15 -26.69 -21.04
N PRO A 211 23.31 -26.80 -20.37
CA PRO A 211 23.69 -25.88 -19.30
C PRO A 211 23.67 -24.40 -19.73
N ASP A 212 24.04 -24.12 -20.98
CA ASP A 212 24.08 -22.76 -21.55
C ASP A 212 22.75 -22.32 -22.20
N ARG A 213 21.81 -23.25 -22.37
CA ARG A 213 20.50 -23.01 -22.99
C ARG A 213 19.46 -23.91 -22.33
N LYS A 214 19.06 -23.52 -21.13
CA LYS A 214 18.03 -24.20 -20.35
C LYS A 214 16.64 -24.01 -20.97
N VAL A 215 15.76 -24.96 -20.72
CA VAL A 215 14.34 -24.91 -21.11
C VAL A 215 13.50 -24.59 -19.88
N ILE A 216 12.49 -23.76 -20.04
CA ILE A 216 11.53 -23.43 -18.98
C ILE A 216 10.35 -24.39 -19.08
N ILE A 217 10.00 -25.04 -17.97
CA ILE A 217 8.74 -25.78 -17.83
C ILE A 217 7.89 -25.01 -16.84
N ASN A 218 6.81 -24.41 -17.33
CA ASN A 218 5.93 -23.59 -16.53
C ASN A 218 4.67 -24.36 -16.16
N LEU A 219 4.36 -24.43 -14.86
CA LEU A 219 3.29 -25.25 -14.32
C LEU A 219 2.16 -24.37 -13.77
N PRO A 220 1.23 -23.90 -14.62
CA PRO A 220 0.25 -22.90 -14.21
C PRO A 220 -0.85 -23.50 -13.33
N ALA A 221 -1.18 -22.81 -12.23
CA ALA A 221 -2.50 -22.99 -11.62
C ALA A 221 -3.51 -22.12 -12.37
N THR A 222 -3.77 -22.44 -13.65
CA THR A 222 -4.69 -21.71 -14.55
C THR A 222 -6.04 -21.44 -13.88
N VAL A 223 -6.50 -22.43 -13.11
CA VAL A 223 -7.48 -22.25 -12.05
C VAL A 223 -6.87 -22.77 -10.76
N GLU A 224 -6.99 -22.02 -9.67
CA GLU A 224 -6.60 -22.46 -8.34
C GLU A 224 -7.61 -23.50 -7.84
N MET A 225 -7.30 -24.80 -7.95
CA MET A 225 -8.28 -25.88 -7.70
C MET A 225 -8.21 -26.49 -6.29
N ALA A 226 -7.11 -26.29 -5.57
CA ALA A 226 -6.84 -26.90 -4.27
C ALA A 226 -6.13 -25.91 -3.33
N THR A 227 -5.84 -26.35 -2.10
CA THR A 227 -5.02 -25.57 -1.17
C THR A 227 -3.54 -25.54 -1.61
N PRO A 228 -2.77 -24.49 -1.25
CA PRO A 228 -1.43 -24.26 -1.79
C PRO A 228 -0.43 -25.38 -1.45
N ASN A 229 -0.62 -26.10 -0.33
CA ASN A 229 0.20 -27.26 0.01
C ASN A 229 0.07 -28.43 -0.99
N VAL A 230 -1.09 -28.57 -1.66
CA VAL A 230 -1.29 -29.60 -2.69
C VAL A 230 -0.60 -29.19 -3.98
N TYR A 231 -0.60 -27.89 -4.30
CA TYR A 231 0.18 -27.36 -5.41
C TYR A 231 1.67 -27.57 -5.16
N ALA A 232 2.19 -27.23 -3.98
CA ALA A 232 3.58 -27.47 -3.59
C ALA A 232 3.99 -28.95 -3.67
N ASP A 233 3.15 -29.87 -3.16
CA ASP A 233 3.37 -31.32 -3.33
C ASP A 233 3.49 -31.71 -4.81
N SER A 234 2.66 -31.12 -5.67
CA SER A 234 2.69 -31.37 -7.11
C SER A 234 3.96 -30.82 -7.77
N ILE A 235 4.42 -29.64 -7.36
CA ILE A 235 5.66 -29.02 -7.85
C ILE A 235 6.88 -29.83 -7.45
N GLU A 236 6.97 -30.24 -6.18
CA GLU A 236 8.08 -31.08 -5.72
C GLU A 236 8.07 -32.43 -6.44
N TRP A 237 6.89 -33.02 -6.65
CA TRP A 237 6.75 -34.24 -7.42
C TRP A 237 7.23 -34.03 -8.87
N MET A 238 6.79 -32.99 -9.56
CA MET A 238 7.23 -32.68 -10.93
C MET A 238 8.75 -32.44 -10.99
N SER A 239 9.31 -31.65 -10.07
CA SER A 239 10.75 -31.37 -9.97
C SER A 239 11.59 -32.66 -9.85
N ARG A 240 11.08 -33.67 -9.12
CA ARG A 240 11.74 -34.98 -8.98
C ARG A 240 11.63 -35.89 -10.21
N HIS A 241 10.67 -35.65 -11.12
CA HIS A 241 10.36 -36.56 -12.24
C HIS A 241 10.59 -35.97 -13.63
N LEU A 242 10.87 -34.67 -13.74
CA LEU A 242 11.26 -34.03 -15.00
C LEU A 242 12.65 -34.52 -15.44
N ALA A 243 12.77 -34.86 -16.72
CA ALA A 243 14.03 -35.25 -17.35
C ALA A 243 14.96 -34.03 -17.48
N HIS A 244 16.28 -34.27 -17.47
CA HIS A 244 17.31 -33.22 -17.57
C HIS A 244 17.11 -32.08 -16.57
N ARG A 245 16.68 -32.40 -15.33
CA ARG A 245 16.26 -31.43 -14.32
C ARG A 245 17.28 -30.31 -14.10
N GLU A 246 18.58 -30.59 -14.20
CA GLU A 246 19.67 -29.62 -14.07
C GLU A 246 19.69 -28.54 -15.17
N ASN A 247 19.12 -28.85 -16.34
CA ASN A 247 18.97 -27.97 -17.50
C ASN A 247 17.53 -27.47 -17.69
N VAL A 248 16.64 -27.73 -16.73
CA VAL A 248 15.28 -27.20 -16.70
C VAL A 248 15.18 -26.07 -15.67
N ILE A 249 14.49 -25.00 -16.05
CA ILE A 249 14.02 -23.95 -15.14
C ILE A 249 12.55 -24.26 -14.85
N LEU A 250 12.24 -24.70 -13.64
CA LEU A 250 10.86 -25.00 -13.25
C LEU A 250 10.16 -23.71 -12.83
N SER A 251 9.15 -23.30 -13.59
CA SER A 251 8.43 -22.04 -13.40
C SER A 251 7.04 -22.27 -12.80
N LEU A 252 6.61 -21.35 -11.94
CA LEU A 252 5.28 -21.31 -11.36
C LEU A 252 4.47 -20.18 -12.00
N HIS A 253 3.18 -20.41 -12.25
CA HIS A 253 2.25 -19.37 -12.73
C HIS A 253 0.90 -19.56 -12.02
N PRO A 254 0.78 -19.20 -10.73
CA PRO A 254 -0.44 -19.41 -9.98
C PRO A 254 -1.45 -18.26 -10.18
N HIS A 255 -2.69 -18.60 -10.53
CA HIS A 255 -3.84 -17.69 -10.37
C HIS A 255 -4.44 -17.79 -8.96
N ASN A 256 -5.41 -16.91 -8.66
CA ASN A 256 -5.86 -16.61 -7.31
C ASN A 256 -7.32 -16.98 -7.00
N ASP A 257 -7.89 -17.99 -7.68
CA ASP A 257 -9.34 -18.30 -7.60
C ASP A 257 -9.84 -18.67 -6.19
N ARG A 258 -8.93 -19.10 -5.30
CA ARG A 258 -9.21 -19.43 -3.89
C ARG A 258 -8.54 -18.46 -2.92
N GLY A 259 -7.94 -17.38 -3.44
CA GLY A 259 -7.29 -16.33 -2.65
C GLY A 259 -5.95 -16.77 -2.05
N THR A 260 -5.29 -17.79 -2.61
CA THR A 260 -4.03 -18.33 -2.05
C THR A 260 -2.86 -18.37 -3.04
N ALA A 261 -2.88 -17.58 -4.12
CA ALA A 261 -1.82 -17.57 -5.13
C ALA A 261 -0.42 -17.26 -4.57
N ILE A 262 -0.32 -16.28 -3.65
CA ILE A 262 0.93 -15.92 -2.97
C ILE A 262 1.49 -17.13 -2.21
N ALA A 263 0.64 -17.80 -1.42
CA ALA A 263 1.04 -19.01 -0.70
C ALA A 263 1.40 -20.16 -1.66
N ALA A 264 0.68 -20.33 -2.77
CA ALA A 264 0.99 -21.34 -3.77
C ALA A 264 2.38 -21.11 -4.40
N ALA A 265 2.72 -19.85 -4.68
CA ALA A 265 4.03 -19.47 -5.20
C ALA A 265 5.16 -19.70 -4.20
N GLU A 266 5.02 -19.23 -2.95
CA GLU A 266 6.05 -19.40 -1.91
C GLU A 266 6.28 -20.87 -1.56
N LEU A 267 5.20 -21.64 -1.36
CA LEU A 267 5.31 -23.08 -1.07
C LEU A 267 5.83 -23.86 -2.28
N GLY A 268 5.42 -23.49 -3.51
CA GLY A 268 5.95 -24.06 -4.74
C GLY A 268 7.43 -23.77 -4.95
N TYR A 269 7.89 -22.58 -4.53
CA TYR A 269 9.31 -22.23 -4.58
C TYR A 269 10.13 -23.04 -3.59
N MET A 270 9.64 -23.19 -2.35
CA MET A 270 10.21 -24.12 -1.36
C MET A 270 10.20 -25.58 -1.82
N ALA A 271 9.29 -25.96 -2.72
CA ALA A 271 9.22 -27.27 -3.36
C ALA A 271 10.23 -27.48 -4.50
N GLY A 272 11.09 -26.50 -4.77
CA GLY A 272 12.18 -26.61 -5.73
C GLY A 272 11.85 -26.11 -7.13
N ALA A 273 10.92 -25.16 -7.25
CA ALA A 273 10.83 -24.32 -8.44
C ALA A 273 11.97 -23.29 -8.48
N ASP A 274 12.26 -22.77 -9.67
CA ASP A 274 13.37 -21.87 -9.95
C ASP A 274 12.89 -20.45 -10.31
N ARG A 275 11.64 -20.34 -10.79
CA ARG A 275 11.09 -19.14 -11.44
C ARG A 275 9.61 -18.95 -11.10
N ILE A 276 9.16 -17.69 -11.07
CA ILE A 276 7.77 -17.32 -10.80
C ILE A 276 7.29 -16.30 -11.83
N GLU A 277 6.15 -16.57 -12.45
CA GLU A 277 5.42 -15.66 -13.32
C GLU A 277 4.25 -15.03 -12.57
N GLY A 278 4.07 -13.72 -12.72
CA GLY A 278 2.96 -12.99 -12.10
C GLY A 278 2.80 -11.58 -12.64
N CYS A 279 1.93 -10.80 -12.00
CA CYS A 279 1.71 -9.40 -12.34
C CYS A 279 1.93 -8.50 -11.12
N LEU A 280 2.22 -7.23 -11.36
CA LEU A 280 2.18 -6.21 -10.31
C LEU A 280 0.77 -6.10 -9.76
N PHE A 281 0.64 -6.13 -8.43
CA PHE A 281 -0.64 -6.05 -7.70
C PHE A 281 -1.65 -7.14 -8.07
N GLY A 282 -1.16 -8.27 -8.59
CA GLY A 282 -1.99 -9.44 -8.90
C GLY A 282 -2.98 -9.21 -10.04
N ASN A 283 -2.71 -8.32 -10.99
CA ASN A 283 -3.55 -8.21 -12.19
C ASN A 283 -3.57 -9.52 -13.00
N GLY A 284 -4.64 -9.77 -13.75
CA GLY A 284 -4.77 -10.97 -14.59
C GLY A 284 -6.19 -11.51 -14.61
N GLU A 285 -6.36 -12.64 -15.28
CA GLU A 285 -7.66 -13.25 -15.52
C GLU A 285 -8.45 -13.53 -14.22
N ARG A 286 -9.74 -13.12 -14.20
CA ARG A 286 -10.73 -13.34 -13.11
C ARG A 286 -10.31 -12.77 -11.75
N THR A 287 -9.53 -13.54 -11.00
CA THR A 287 -9.06 -13.22 -9.65
C THR A 287 -7.61 -12.76 -9.64
N GLY A 288 -6.96 -12.77 -10.82
CA GLY A 288 -5.61 -12.28 -10.99
C GLY A 288 -4.55 -13.38 -11.04
N ASN A 289 -3.36 -12.98 -11.47
CA ASN A 289 -2.13 -13.73 -11.22
C ASN A 289 -1.68 -13.54 -9.77
N VAL A 290 -0.64 -14.28 -9.38
CA VAL A 290 0.08 -13.97 -8.15
C VAL A 290 0.66 -12.56 -8.20
N ASP A 291 0.56 -11.85 -7.07
CA ASP A 291 1.05 -10.49 -6.91
C ASP A 291 2.57 -10.49 -6.70
N LEU A 292 3.31 -10.01 -7.70
CA LEU A 292 4.78 -9.91 -7.66
C LEU A 292 5.27 -8.88 -6.64
N VAL A 293 4.50 -7.82 -6.37
CA VAL A 293 4.85 -6.84 -5.33
C VAL A 293 4.74 -7.49 -3.95
N ALA A 294 3.68 -8.26 -3.73
CA ALA A 294 3.52 -9.01 -2.49
C ALA A 294 4.66 -10.00 -2.26
N LEU A 295 5.01 -10.81 -3.27
CA LEU A 295 6.10 -11.77 -3.17
C LEU A 295 7.45 -11.09 -2.93
N GLY A 296 7.76 -10.02 -3.65
CA GLY A 296 9.02 -9.29 -3.49
C GLY A 296 9.19 -8.69 -2.10
N VAL A 297 8.17 -7.98 -1.59
CA VAL A 297 8.26 -7.38 -0.26
C VAL A 297 8.20 -8.44 0.86
N ASN A 298 7.51 -9.57 0.65
CA ASN A 298 7.57 -10.70 1.58
C ASN A 298 9.02 -11.17 1.80
N LEU A 299 9.85 -11.23 0.75
CA LEU A 299 11.28 -11.55 0.87
C LEU A 299 12.04 -10.51 1.70
N ILE A 300 11.80 -9.22 1.45
CA ILE A 300 12.43 -8.11 2.22
C ILE A 300 12.17 -8.28 3.70
N THR A 301 10.92 -8.56 4.09
CA THR A 301 10.56 -8.73 5.52
C THR A 301 11.19 -9.96 6.18
N GLN A 302 11.74 -10.88 5.39
CA GLN A 302 12.50 -12.04 5.87
C GLN A 302 14.03 -11.82 5.76
N GLY A 303 14.49 -10.62 5.40
CA GLY A 303 15.90 -10.28 5.25
C GLY A 303 16.54 -10.83 3.98
N ILE A 304 15.74 -11.05 2.94
CA ILE A 304 16.19 -11.58 1.64
C ILE A 304 15.99 -10.51 0.59
N ASP A 305 17.05 -10.18 -0.16
CA ASP A 305 16.98 -9.26 -1.28
C ASP A 305 16.11 -9.88 -2.40
N PRO A 306 15.00 -9.24 -2.81
CA PRO A 306 14.17 -9.73 -3.91
C PRO A 306 14.79 -9.50 -5.30
N GLU A 307 15.91 -8.77 -5.39
CA GLU A 307 16.56 -8.33 -6.63
C GLU A 307 15.67 -7.43 -7.51
N ILE A 308 14.66 -6.79 -6.89
CA ILE A 308 13.69 -5.88 -7.52
C ILE A 308 13.52 -4.65 -6.61
N ASP A 309 13.52 -3.45 -7.20
CA ASP A 309 13.39 -2.19 -6.48
C ASP A 309 11.92 -1.86 -6.15
N PHE A 310 11.61 -1.80 -4.85
CA PHE A 310 10.30 -1.41 -4.31
C PHE A 310 10.35 -0.12 -3.49
N SER A 311 11.45 0.66 -3.60
CA SER A 311 11.69 1.85 -2.77
C SER A 311 10.70 3.00 -2.98
N ASP A 312 9.95 3.01 -4.09
CA ASP A 312 8.82 3.93 -4.31
C ASP A 312 7.59 3.13 -4.79
N ILE A 313 6.96 2.41 -3.86
CA ILE A 313 5.80 1.56 -4.16
C ILE A 313 4.59 2.39 -4.63
N ASP A 314 4.51 3.67 -4.26
CA ASP A 314 3.44 4.56 -4.69
C ASP A 314 3.58 4.97 -6.16
N HIS A 315 4.81 5.15 -6.66
CA HIS A 315 5.05 5.32 -8.09
C HIS A 315 4.68 4.05 -8.87
N VAL A 316 5.06 2.87 -8.37
CA VAL A 316 4.69 1.58 -8.97
C VAL A 316 3.16 1.44 -9.01
N LYS A 317 2.47 1.71 -7.89
CA LYS A 317 1.00 1.71 -7.79
C LYS A 317 0.35 2.64 -8.80
N ARG A 318 0.70 3.93 -8.80
CA ARG A 318 0.11 4.93 -9.72
C ARG A 318 0.30 4.54 -11.19
N THR A 319 1.46 3.99 -11.53
CA THR A 319 1.78 3.58 -12.89
C THR A 319 0.97 2.34 -13.29
N ALA A 320 0.87 1.34 -12.41
CA ALA A 320 0.04 0.16 -12.65
C ALA A 320 -1.45 0.54 -12.77
N GLU A 321 -1.99 1.42 -11.93
CA GLU A 321 -3.36 1.91 -12.02
C GLU A 321 -3.62 2.68 -13.31
N TYR A 322 -2.65 3.49 -13.77
CA TYR A 322 -2.73 4.18 -15.06
C TYR A 322 -2.76 3.21 -16.25
N CYS A 323 -1.88 2.20 -16.24
CA CYS A 323 -1.79 1.23 -17.32
C CYS A 323 -2.99 0.27 -17.34
N ASN A 324 -3.40 -0.23 -16.17
CA ASN A 324 -4.47 -1.21 -16.03
C ASN A 324 -5.87 -0.58 -16.04
N GLN A 325 -6.00 0.71 -15.72
CA GLN A 325 -7.27 1.37 -15.43
C GLN A 325 -8.10 0.68 -14.34
N LEU A 326 -7.41 -0.01 -13.42
CA LEU A 326 -8.00 -0.70 -12.27
C LEU A 326 -7.29 -0.22 -11.01
N PRO A 327 -8.02 0.13 -9.94
CA PRO A 327 -7.42 0.57 -8.69
C PRO A 327 -6.77 -0.60 -7.96
N VAL A 328 -5.68 -0.32 -7.24
CA VAL A 328 -5.13 -1.25 -6.25
C VAL A 328 -5.98 -1.15 -5.00
N HIS A 329 -6.55 -2.28 -4.56
CA HIS A 329 -7.43 -2.34 -3.40
C HIS A 329 -6.75 -1.76 -2.14
N GLU A 330 -7.52 -1.08 -1.28
CA GLU A 330 -7.00 -0.36 -0.11
C GLU A 330 -6.32 -1.27 0.92
N ARG A 331 -6.54 -2.58 0.82
CA ARG A 331 -5.93 -3.62 1.66
C ARG A 331 -5.01 -4.56 0.89
N SER A 332 -4.65 -4.23 -0.35
CA SER A 332 -3.64 -5.00 -1.08
C SER A 332 -2.33 -4.98 -0.29
N PRO A 333 -1.66 -6.12 -0.05
CA PRO A 333 -0.43 -6.16 0.73
C PRO A 333 0.57 -5.10 0.29
N TRP A 334 1.17 -4.41 1.26
CA TRP A 334 2.24 -3.40 1.10
C TRP A 334 1.84 -2.08 0.41
N ALA A 335 0.99 -2.10 -0.61
CA ALA A 335 0.63 -0.93 -1.42
C ALA A 335 -0.79 -0.37 -1.17
N GLY A 336 -1.67 -1.13 -0.52
CA GLY A 336 -3.01 -0.66 -0.18
C GLY A 336 -2.94 0.55 0.76
N ASP A 337 -3.86 1.50 0.61
CA ASP A 337 -3.82 2.76 1.37
C ASP A 337 -3.97 2.59 2.89
N LEU A 338 -4.50 1.45 3.33
CA LEU A 338 -4.75 1.18 4.75
C LEU A 338 -3.71 0.26 5.40
N VAL A 339 -2.70 -0.22 4.67
CA VAL A 339 -1.79 -1.28 5.17
C VAL A 339 -0.80 -0.82 6.23
N PHE A 340 -0.47 0.47 6.26
CA PHE A 340 0.35 1.07 7.32
C PHE A 340 -0.46 1.94 8.28
N THR A 341 -1.79 1.84 8.24
CA THR A 341 -2.69 2.59 9.12
C THR A 341 -3.04 1.81 10.38
N ALA A 342 -2.99 2.46 11.55
CA ALA A 342 -3.51 1.92 12.80
C ALA A 342 -4.69 2.74 13.33
N PHE A 343 -5.89 2.15 13.30
CA PHE A 343 -7.12 2.78 13.82
C PHE A 343 -7.28 2.65 15.34
N SER A 344 -6.72 1.60 15.94
CA SER A 344 -6.85 1.35 17.37
C SER A 344 -5.89 2.24 18.16
N GLY A 345 -6.40 2.98 19.15
CA GLY A 345 -5.57 3.79 20.04
C GLY A 345 -4.53 2.97 20.81
N SER A 346 -4.80 1.69 21.13
CA SER A 346 -3.80 0.82 21.76
C SER A 346 -2.68 0.41 20.81
N HIS A 347 -2.98 0.25 19.52
CA HIS A 347 -1.96 -0.04 18.50
C HIS A 347 -1.10 1.20 18.24
N GLN A 348 -1.74 2.38 18.15
CA GLN A 348 -1.03 3.67 18.01
C GLN A 348 -0.05 3.91 19.18
N ASP A 349 -0.47 3.67 20.42
CA ASP A 349 0.41 3.78 21.60
C ASP A 349 1.59 2.81 21.54
N ALA A 350 1.37 1.56 21.12
CA ALA A 350 2.43 0.57 20.98
C ALA A 350 3.41 0.90 19.84
N ILE A 351 2.91 1.38 18.69
CA ILE A 351 3.73 1.85 17.57
C ILE A 351 4.61 3.01 18.01
N LYS A 352 4.02 4.00 18.68
CA LYS A 352 4.75 5.15 19.24
C LYS A 352 5.90 4.70 20.15
N LYS A 353 5.63 3.78 21.09
CA LYS A 353 6.66 3.22 21.97
C LYS A 353 7.73 2.44 21.22
N GLY A 354 7.36 1.77 20.12
CA GLY A 354 8.30 1.12 19.22
C GLY A 354 9.29 2.13 18.61
N PHE A 355 8.78 3.23 18.04
CA PHE A 355 9.61 4.30 17.50
C PHE A 355 10.53 4.93 18.57
N GLU A 356 9.98 5.30 19.74
CA GLU A 356 10.78 5.86 20.84
C GLU A 356 11.90 4.90 21.31
N ALA A 357 11.63 3.59 21.32
CA ALA A 357 12.62 2.57 21.68
C ALA A 357 13.70 2.39 20.59
N MET A 358 13.32 2.46 19.31
CA MET A 358 14.24 2.44 18.18
C MET A 358 15.19 3.64 18.23
N ASP A 359 14.67 4.86 18.42
CA ASP A 359 15.46 6.08 18.54
C ASP A 359 16.47 6.02 19.70
N ALA A 360 16.02 5.53 20.86
CA ALA A 360 16.89 5.36 22.02
C ALA A 360 17.99 4.31 21.77
N LYS A 361 17.67 3.20 21.10
CA LYS A 361 18.63 2.14 20.74
C LYS A 361 19.67 2.65 19.74
N ALA A 362 19.25 3.37 18.71
CA ALA A 362 20.11 3.98 17.71
C ALA A 362 21.06 5.01 18.36
N THR A 363 20.52 5.91 19.19
CA THR A 363 21.30 6.91 19.94
C THR A 363 22.35 6.27 20.85
N ALA A 364 21.97 5.22 21.59
CA ALA A 364 22.89 4.51 22.48
C ALA A 364 24.02 3.78 21.72
N ALA A 365 23.76 3.35 20.48
CA ALA A 365 24.73 2.71 19.60
C ALA A 365 25.55 3.71 18.77
N GLY A 366 25.16 4.99 18.71
CA GLY A 366 25.84 6.03 17.93
C GLY A 366 25.63 5.92 16.42
N VAL A 367 24.50 5.34 16.01
CA VAL A 367 24.10 5.10 14.61
C VAL A 367 22.71 5.68 14.34
N THR A 368 22.24 5.69 13.08
CA THR A 368 20.87 6.08 12.74
C THR A 368 19.89 4.93 12.98
N VAL A 369 18.58 5.22 12.96
CA VAL A 369 17.52 4.19 13.05
C VAL A 369 17.54 3.23 11.87
N ASP A 370 18.00 3.68 10.70
CA ASP A 370 18.10 2.88 9.48
C ASP A 370 19.24 1.84 9.56
N GLU A 371 20.16 1.99 10.51
CA GLU A 371 21.32 1.10 10.71
C GLU A 371 21.04 -0.01 11.74
N ILE A 372 19.83 -0.06 12.33
CA ILE A 372 19.46 -1.07 13.34
C ILE A 372 18.28 -1.92 12.87
N GLU A 373 18.16 -3.12 13.45
CA GLU A 373 17.04 -4.02 13.20
C GLU A 373 15.70 -3.36 13.55
N TRP A 374 14.77 -3.38 12.59
CA TRP A 374 13.40 -2.90 12.74
C TRP A 374 12.64 -3.65 13.84
N ALA A 375 12.04 -2.91 14.78
CA ALA A 375 11.36 -3.49 15.93
C ALA A 375 10.15 -2.66 16.40
N VAL A 376 9.26 -2.29 15.47
CA VAL A 376 8.03 -1.54 15.80
C VAL A 376 6.80 -2.47 15.80
N PRO A 377 6.03 -2.55 16.90
CA PRO A 377 4.83 -3.39 16.94
C PRO A 377 3.83 -3.04 15.84
N TYR A 378 3.15 -4.05 15.28
CA TYR A 378 2.11 -3.92 14.24
C TYR A 378 2.56 -3.43 12.86
N LEU A 379 3.83 -3.02 12.69
CA LEU A 379 4.40 -2.65 11.41
C LEU A 379 5.45 -3.70 11.02
N PRO A 380 5.20 -4.57 10.02
CA PRO A 380 6.15 -5.63 9.65
C PRO A 380 7.47 -5.13 9.03
N ILE A 381 7.46 -3.91 8.50
CA ILE A 381 8.57 -3.23 7.81
C ILE A 381 8.48 -1.73 8.13
N ASP A 382 9.58 -0.98 8.03
CA ASP A 382 9.50 0.48 8.03
C ASP A 382 8.80 0.93 6.74
N PRO A 383 7.66 1.65 6.80
CA PRO A 383 7.01 2.15 5.60
C PRO A 383 7.94 2.99 4.71
N LYS A 384 8.95 3.65 5.28
CA LYS A 384 9.92 4.47 4.54
C LYS A 384 10.75 3.66 3.56
N ASP A 385 11.02 2.39 3.87
CA ASP A 385 11.79 1.50 2.99
C ASP A 385 11.05 1.21 1.67
N LEU A 386 9.74 1.47 1.64
CA LEU A 386 8.89 1.36 0.45
C LEU A 386 8.46 2.73 -0.10
N GLY A 387 9.08 3.81 0.38
CA GLY A 387 8.75 5.17 -0.04
C GLY A 387 7.44 5.71 0.55
N ARG A 388 6.91 5.02 1.56
CA ARG A 388 5.68 5.40 2.26
C ARG A 388 5.99 6.02 3.62
N SER A 389 4.99 6.67 4.18
CA SER A 389 5.02 7.08 5.58
C SER A 389 4.11 6.18 6.41
N TYR A 390 4.49 5.98 7.68
CA TYR A 390 3.46 5.71 8.67
C TYR A 390 2.59 6.96 8.77
N GLU A 391 1.51 6.98 7.99
CA GLU A 391 0.41 7.87 8.32
C GLU A 391 -0.19 7.30 9.60
N ALA A 392 0.07 7.99 10.71
CA ALA A 392 -0.88 8.00 11.80
C ALA A 392 -2.15 8.61 11.24
N VAL A 393 -2.91 7.83 10.50
CA VAL A 393 -4.29 8.12 10.17
C VAL A 393 -5.02 7.98 11.49
N ILE A 394 -4.84 8.99 12.32
CA ILE A 394 -5.78 9.34 13.35
C ILE A 394 -6.97 9.90 12.56
N ARG A 395 -7.69 9.01 11.88
CA ARG A 395 -9.05 9.27 11.45
C ARG A 395 -9.84 9.31 12.72
N VAL A 396 -10.01 10.51 13.29
CA VAL A 396 -10.81 10.72 14.49
C VAL A 396 -12.24 10.34 14.15
N ASN A 397 -12.58 9.09 14.42
CA ASN A 397 -13.94 8.59 14.43
C ASN A 397 -14.39 8.43 15.89
N SER A 398 -15.65 8.03 16.12
CA SER A 398 -16.19 7.82 17.47
C SER A 398 -15.43 6.79 18.32
N GLN A 399 -14.46 6.04 17.75
CA GLN A 399 -13.59 5.11 18.45
C GLN A 399 -12.15 5.61 18.64
N SER A 400 -11.80 6.75 18.08
CA SER A 400 -10.44 7.30 18.15
C SER A 400 -10.18 7.95 19.50
N GLY A 401 -9.10 7.52 20.15
CA GLY A 401 -8.74 7.97 21.49
C GLY A 401 -8.25 9.43 21.53
N LYS A 402 -8.25 10.01 22.73
CA LYS A 402 -7.84 11.39 23.08
C LYS A 402 -6.45 11.81 22.57
N GLY A 403 -5.56 10.86 22.26
CA GLY A 403 -4.20 11.13 21.78
C GLY A 403 -4.14 11.58 20.33
N GLY A 404 -5.19 11.31 19.55
CA GLY A 404 -5.23 11.55 18.13
C GLY A 404 -5.25 13.02 17.72
N VAL A 405 -6.24 13.75 18.25
CA VAL A 405 -6.48 15.17 17.92
C VAL A 405 -5.26 16.03 18.28
N ALA A 406 -4.65 15.77 19.44
CA ALA A 406 -3.49 16.53 19.91
C ALA A 406 -2.24 16.32 19.04
N TYR A 407 -2.04 15.12 18.52
CA TYR A 407 -0.91 14.82 17.64
C TYR A 407 -1.03 15.55 16.30
N LEU A 408 -2.23 15.58 15.70
CA LEU A 408 -2.47 16.29 14.43
C LEU A 408 -2.25 17.80 14.57
N LEU A 409 -2.78 18.43 15.62
CA LEU A 409 -2.53 19.85 15.89
C LEU A 409 -1.05 20.16 16.13
N LYS A 410 -0.32 19.26 16.79
CA LYS A 410 1.11 19.42 17.01
C LYS A 410 1.91 19.27 15.72
N THR A 411 1.54 18.32 14.87
CA THR A 411 2.30 18.00 13.65
C THR A 411 2.03 19.02 12.55
N ASP A 412 0.75 19.33 12.30
CA ASP A 412 0.33 20.12 11.13
C ASP A 412 0.29 21.62 11.43
N HIS A 413 0.15 21.99 12.72
CA HIS A 413 0.01 23.39 13.16
C HIS A 413 0.98 23.81 14.28
N ALA A 414 1.94 22.96 14.66
CA ALA A 414 2.92 23.22 15.72
C ALA A 414 2.32 23.54 17.11
N LEU A 415 1.07 23.17 17.36
CA LEU A 415 0.38 23.42 18.63
C LEU A 415 0.54 22.25 19.62
N ASP A 416 1.45 22.41 20.58
CA ASP A 416 1.60 21.49 21.71
C ASP A 416 0.62 21.84 22.85
N LEU A 417 -0.59 21.30 22.77
CA LEU A 417 -1.64 21.59 23.77
C LEU A 417 -1.30 20.98 25.14
N PRO A 418 -1.51 21.69 26.26
CA PRO A 418 -1.45 21.09 27.60
C PRO A 418 -2.40 19.91 27.76
N ARG A 419 -2.01 18.89 28.53
CA ARG A 419 -2.78 17.63 28.66
C ARG A 419 -4.26 17.82 29.02
N LYS A 420 -4.59 18.80 29.85
CA LYS A 420 -5.99 19.11 30.21
C LYS A 420 -6.76 19.72 29.04
N LEU A 421 -6.12 20.62 28.28
CA LEU A 421 -6.68 21.21 27.06
C LEU A 421 -6.88 20.14 25.97
N GLN A 422 -5.96 19.17 25.83
CA GLN A 422 -6.15 18.03 24.92
C GLN A 422 -7.43 17.26 25.24
N ILE A 423 -7.72 17.05 26.53
CA ILE A 423 -8.92 16.34 27.00
C ILE A 423 -10.18 17.17 26.68
N GLU A 424 -10.16 18.47 26.97
CA GLU A 424 -11.28 19.37 26.70
C GLU A 424 -11.59 19.43 25.19
N PHE A 425 -10.58 19.69 24.36
CA PHE A 425 -10.76 19.81 22.93
C PHE A 425 -11.17 18.48 22.27
N SER A 426 -10.65 17.35 22.75
CA SER A 426 -11.12 16.04 22.27
C SER A 426 -12.62 15.86 22.50
N GLY A 427 -13.17 16.37 23.60
CA GLY A 427 -14.60 16.37 23.86
C GLY A 427 -15.40 17.26 22.89
N VAL A 428 -14.84 18.41 22.51
CA VAL A 428 -15.42 19.32 21.50
C VAL A 428 -15.48 18.63 20.14
N VAL A 429 -14.38 18.02 19.70
CA VAL A 429 -14.33 17.27 18.44
C VAL A 429 -15.35 16.12 18.47
N GLN A 430 -15.39 15.33 19.55
CA GLN A 430 -16.33 14.22 19.70
C GLN A 430 -17.80 14.67 19.59
N THR A 431 -18.16 15.78 20.24
CA THR A 431 -19.52 16.33 20.21
C THR A 431 -19.92 16.74 18.78
N LYS A 432 -19.00 17.34 18.02
CA LYS A 432 -19.25 17.73 16.62
C LYS A 432 -19.30 16.51 15.70
N THR A 433 -18.46 15.49 15.92
CA THR A 433 -18.43 14.28 15.07
C THR A 433 -19.60 13.34 15.30
N ASP A 434 -20.07 13.20 16.54
CA ASP A 434 -21.19 12.31 16.87
C ASP A 434 -22.51 12.82 16.25
N ALA A 435 -22.61 14.12 15.96
CA ALA A 435 -23.77 14.73 15.33
C ALA A 435 -23.82 14.50 13.80
N GLU A 436 -22.67 14.45 13.14
CA GLU A 436 -22.56 14.42 11.67
C GLU A 436 -22.26 13.01 11.11
N GLY A 437 -21.58 12.17 11.89
CA GLY A 437 -21.14 10.84 11.48
C GLY A 437 -20.06 10.88 10.39
N GLY A 438 -18.94 10.20 10.60
CA GLY A 438 -17.86 10.12 9.61
C GLY A 438 -16.48 10.38 10.20
N GLU A 439 -15.49 10.44 9.31
CA GLU A 439 -14.10 10.73 9.64
C GLU A 439 -13.85 12.24 9.61
N VAL A 440 -13.00 12.74 10.51
CA VAL A 440 -12.57 14.16 10.52
C VAL A 440 -11.15 14.27 9.96
N SER A 441 -10.99 15.06 8.89
CA SER A 441 -9.67 15.40 8.35
C SER A 441 -8.92 16.39 9.25
N SER A 442 -7.60 16.53 9.03
CA SER A 442 -6.80 17.54 9.76
C SER A 442 -7.36 18.96 9.56
N ASP A 443 -7.74 19.31 8.33
CA ASP A 443 -8.36 20.61 8.02
C ASP A 443 -9.68 20.83 8.77
N GLN A 444 -10.48 19.79 8.93
CA GLN A 444 -11.72 19.87 9.71
C GLN A 444 -11.41 20.00 11.22
N ILE A 445 -10.41 19.29 11.75
CA ILE A 445 -9.95 19.46 13.14
C ILE A 445 -9.46 20.88 13.36
N TRP A 446 -8.71 21.45 12.41
CA TRP A 446 -8.24 22.83 12.47
C TRP A 446 -9.40 23.81 12.46
N SER A 447 -10.37 23.64 11.56
CA SER A 447 -11.60 24.45 11.51
C SER A 447 -12.35 24.41 12.85
N ILE A 448 -12.54 23.21 13.41
CA ILE A 448 -13.16 23.01 14.72
C ILE A 448 -12.34 23.70 15.83
N PHE A 449 -11.02 23.62 15.79
CA PHE A 449 -10.14 24.27 16.75
C PHE A 449 -10.23 25.79 16.67
N THR A 450 -10.20 26.35 15.46
CA THR A 450 -10.34 27.79 15.25
C THR A 450 -11.71 28.29 15.70
N ASP A 451 -12.79 27.62 15.30
CA ASP A 451 -14.14 27.94 15.73
C ASP A 451 -14.34 27.80 17.25
N GLU A 452 -13.56 26.93 17.91
CA GLU A 452 -13.65 26.75 19.35
C GLU A 452 -12.82 27.77 20.15
N TYR A 453 -11.64 28.17 19.67
CA TYR A 453 -10.70 28.97 20.46
C TYR A 453 -10.18 30.25 19.81
N LEU A 454 -10.19 30.36 18.48
CA LEU A 454 -9.56 31.45 17.74
C LEU A 454 -10.62 32.21 16.91
N PRO A 455 -11.10 33.38 17.36
CA PRO A 455 -12.11 34.14 16.63
C PRO A 455 -11.71 34.40 15.17
N ALA A 456 -12.65 34.22 14.24
CA ALA A 456 -12.41 34.40 12.81
C ALA A 456 -12.01 35.85 12.47
N ALA A 457 -11.21 36.04 11.41
CA ALA A 457 -10.80 37.37 10.97
C ALA A 457 -11.92 38.11 10.21
N ALA A 458 -12.78 37.38 9.49
CA ALA A 458 -13.90 37.94 8.73
C ALA A 458 -15.03 38.37 9.65
N ALA A 459 -15.58 39.57 9.44
CA ALA A 459 -16.60 40.15 10.31
C ALA A 459 -17.87 39.29 10.42
N ASP A 460 -18.25 38.60 9.34
CA ASP A 460 -19.47 37.78 9.27
C ASP A 460 -19.35 36.47 10.07
N ASP A 461 -18.11 35.98 10.29
CA ASP A 461 -17.81 34.72 10.99
C ASP A 461 -17.27 34.96 12.41
N LYS A 462 -17.13 36.23 12.83
CA LYS A 462 -16.61 36.60 14.15
C LYS A 462 -17.58 36.19 15.24
N TRP A 463 -17.14 35.26 16.09
CA TRP A 463 -17.85 34.87 17.29
C TRP A 463 -17.13 35.40 18.55
N GLY A 464 -17.90 35.66 19.59
CA GLY A 464 -17.42 36.25 20.85
C GLY A 464 -17.77 37.73 20.99
N ARG A 465 -17.98 38.16 22.23
CA ARG A 465 -18.34 39.54 22.59
C ARG A 465 -17.12 40.46 22.55
N PHE A 466 -15.97 39.96 23.00
CA PHE A 466 -14.75 40.73 23.13
C PHE A 466 -13.76 40.48 22.00
N GLU A 467 -13.06 41.52 21.56
CA GLU A 467 -11.91 41.41 20.65
C GLU A 467 -10.83 42.41 21.06
N LEU A 468 -9.57 41.98 21.05
CA LEU A 468 -8.43 42.82 21.36
C LEU A 468 -8.03 43.64 20.12
N LEU A 469 -8.25 44.96 20.13
CA LEU A 469 -7.99 45.84 18.98
C LEU A 469 -6.62 46.51 19.07
N SER A 470 -6.23 46.97 20.25
CA SER A 470 -4.90 47.54 20.47
C SER A 470 -4.47 47.42 21.92
N THR A 471 -3.17 47.32 22.14
CA THR A 471 -2.55 47.26 23.46
C THR A 471 -1.37 48.23 23.53
N ARG A 472 -1.19 48.85 24.69
CA ARG A 472 0.00 49.63 25.00
C ARG A 472 0.41 49.36 26.43
N THR A 473 1.61 48.79 26.57
CA THR A 473 2.19 48.45 27.87
C THR A 473 3.21 49.51 28.26
N GLN A 474 3.12 49.98 29.50
CA GLN A 474 4.12 50.85 30.12
C GLN A 474 4.59 50.21 31.43
N SER A 475 5.89 50.04 31.58
CA SER A 475 6.54 49.65 32.84
C SER A 475 7.80 50.47 33.03
N ASP A 476 8.07 50.85 34.26
CA ASP A 476 9.28 51.54 34.70
C ASP A 476 10.20 50.61 35.52
N MET A 477 9.97 49.29 35.46
CA MET A 477 10.68 48.25 36.23
C MET A 477 10.49 48.37 37.76
N SER A 478 9.50 49.15 38.24
CA SER A 478 9.12 49.21 39.66
C SER A 478 8.39 47.97 40.16
N GLY A 479 8.04 47.04 39.27
CA GLY A 479 7.18 45.89 39.55
C GLY A 479 5.70 46.15 39.24
N GLU A 480 5.35 47.37 38.83
CA GLU A 480 4.02 47.74 38.36
C GLU A 480 4.01 47.91 36.82
N VAL A 481 2.99 47.36 36.18
CA VAL A 481 2.76 47.41 34.74
C VAL A 481 1.39 48.02 34.49
N SER A 482 1.37 49.13 33.75
CA SER A 482 0.16 49.76 33.24
C SER A 482 -0.12 49.26 31.83
N LEU A 483 -1.33 48.76 31.61
CA LEU A 483 -1.78 48.27 30.31
C LEU A 483 -2.99 49.10 29.87
N GLU A 484 -2.82 49.84 28.78
CA GLU A 484 -3.93 50.46 28.05
C GLU A 484 -4.40 49.50 26.97
N VAL A 485 -5.72 49.28 26.88
CA VAL A 485 -6.31 48.36 25.91
C VAL A 485 -7.52 48.99 25.26
N THR A 486 -7.65 48.82 23.95
CA THR A 486 -8.92 49.02 23.26
C THR A 486 -9.51 47.65 22.96
N LEU A 487 -10.72 47.41 23.48
CA LEU A 487 -11.50 46.20 23.24
C LEU A 487 -12.70 46.53 22.37
N ARG A 488 -13.05 45.62 21.47
CA ARG A 488 -14.45 45.52 21.01
C ARG A 488 -15.25 44.91 22.14
N ASP A 489 -16.40 45.47 22.46
CA ASP A 489 -17.45 44.89 23.28
C ASP A 489 -18.76 44.92 22.47
N GLY A 490 -19.12 43.77 21.89
CA GLY A 490 -20.26 43.67 20.96
C GLY A 490 -20.01 44.52 19.71
N GLU A 491 -20.82 45.56 19.54
CA GLU A 491 -20.73 46.53 18.43
C GLU A 491 -19.95 47.80 18.79
N SER A 492 -19.47 47.92 20.03
CA SER A 492 -18.83 49.13 20.54
C SER A 492 -17.34 48.94 20.79
N GLU A 493 -16.56 50.01 20.69
CA GLU A 493 -15.16 50.03 21.11
C GLU A 493 -15.02 50.69 22.48
N VAL A 494 -14.31 50.03 23.38
CA VAL A 494 -14.08 50.46 24.75
C VAL A 494 -12.57 50.58 24.98
N ALA A 495 -12.11 51.81 25.18
CA ALA A 495 -10.75 52.08 25.65
C ALA A 495 -10.73 52.05 27.19
N THR A 496 -9.87 51.21 27.76
CA THR A 496 -9.75 51.00 29.20
C THR A 496 -8.29 50.80 29.60
N ARG A 497 -8.04 50.84 30.91
CA ARG A 497 -6.71 50.76 31.48
C ARG A 497 -6.72 49.89 32.73
N GLY A 498 -5.81 48.93 32.79
CA GLY A 498 -5.56 48.12 33.99
C GLY A 498 -4.14 48.30 34.51
N VAL A 499 -3.95 47.94 35.77
CA VAL A 499 -2.64 47.95 36.44
C VAL A 499 -2.43 46.63 37.15
N GLY A 500 -1.23 46.07 37.07
CA GLY A 500 -0.89 44.81 37.71
C GLY A 500 0.62 44.57 37.75
N ASN A 501 1.05 43.39 38.20
CA ASN A 501 2.48 43.03 38.26
C ASN A 501 3.05 42.53 36.91
N GLY A 502 2.23 42.56 35.85
CA GLY A 502 2.55 42.13 34.50
C GLY A 502 1.36 42.37 33.56
N PRO A 503 1.54 42.27 32.23
CA PRO A 503 0.47 42.52 31.26
C PRO A 503 -0.76 41.63 31.49
N VAL A 504 -0.55 40.35 31.78
CA VAL A 504 -1.62 39.38 32.11
C VAL A 504 -2.41 39.83 33.34
N SER A 505 -1.73 40.17 34.45
CA SER A 505 -2.38 40.62 35.68
C SER A 505 -3.15 41.92 35.47
N ALA A 506 -2.56 42.89 34.76
CA ALA A 506 -3.22 44.15 34.45
C ALA A 506 -4.49 43.94 33.61
N PHE A 507 -4.44 43.02 32.65
CA PHE A 507 -5.60 42.70 31.83
C PHE A 507 -6.70 41.93 32.57
N LEU A 508 -6.34 41.08 33.54
CA LEU A 508 -7.35 40.45 34.40
C LEU A 508 -8.15 41.49 35.18
N GLU A 509 -7.52 42.57 35.67
CA GLU A 509 -8.26 43.67 36.30
C GLU A 509 -9.19 44.37 35.32
N VAL A 510 -8.74 44.62 34.08
CA VAL A 510 -9.59 45.17 33.02
C VAL A 510 -10.84 44.31 32.82
N VAL A 511 -10.67 42.99 32.73
CA VAL A 511 -11.80 42.06 32.55
C VAL A 511 -12.74 42.07 33.75
N ARG A 512 -12.22 42.21 34.99
CA ARG A 512 -13.06 42.36 36.20
C ARG A 512 -13.88 43.65 36.18
N GLU A 513 -13.30 44.76 35.73
CA GLU A 513 -14.02 46.03 35.56
C GLU A 513 -15.14 45.94 34.52
N GLN A 514 -15.02 45.05 33.53
CA GLN A 514 -16.08 44.71 32.58
C GLN A 514 -17.17 43.80 33.16
N GLY A 515 -17.07 43.44 34.44
CA GLY A 515 -18.11 42.74 35.20
C GLY A 515 -18.00 41.21 35.22
N PHE A 516 -16.83 40.65 34.89
CA PHE A 516 -16.59 39.20 34.96
C PHE A 516 -15.78 38.82 36.20
N ASP A 517 -16.22 37.80 36.93
CA ASP A 517 -15.40 37.18 37.97
C ASP A 517 -14.40 36.22 37.32
N ILE A 518 -13.13 36.64 37.23
CA ILE A 518 -12.07 35.90 36.54
C ILE A 518 -10.89 35.54 37.44
N THR A 519 -10.51 34.26 37.38
CA THR A 519 -9.34 33.69 38.07
C THR A 519 -8.50 32.86 37.09
N LEU A 520 -7.19 33.12 37.04
CA LEU A 520 -6.22 32.34 36.27
C LEU A 520 -5.65 31.19 37.11
N TYR A 521 -5.68 29.97 36.58
CA TYR A 521 -5.20 28.76 37.25
C TYR A 521 -3.93 28.18 36.66
N ASP A 522 -3.80 28.21 35.33
CA ASP A 522 -2.67 27.63 34.61
C ASP A 522 -2.33 28.49 33.40
N TYR A 523 -1.06 28.48 33.04
CA TYR A 523 -0.49 29.28 31.96
C TYR A 523 0.64 28.49 31.31
N VAL A 524 0.52 28.23 30.01
CA VAL A 524 1.56 27.57 29.21
C VAL A 524 1.76 28.35 27.93
N GLU A 525 3.01 28.52 27.51
CA GLU A 525 3.37 29.17 26.26
C GLU A 525 4.50 28.42 25.55
N HIS A 526 4.51 28.50 24.22
CA HIS A 526 5.65 28.08 23.40
C HIS A 526 5.65 28.78 22.03
N THR A 527 6.79 28.70 21.33
CA THR A 527 6.97 29.22 19.97
C THR A 527 6.57 28.19 18.92
N LEU A 528 5.83 28.60 17.90
CA LEU A 528 5.38 27.73 16.79
C LEU A 528 6.44 27.50 15.71
N SER A 529 7.41 28.41 15.57
CA SER A 529 8.49 28.32 14.59
C SER A 529 9.79 28.92 15.11
N ALA A 530 10.92 28.62 14.45
CA ALA A 530 12.22 29.19 14.78
C ALA A 530 12.54 30.41 13.89
N GLY A 531 12.94 31.54 14.49
CA GLY A 531 13.34 32.75 13.76
C GLY A 531 12.83 34.05 14.38
N GLY A 532 13.17 35.20 13.78
CA GLY A 532 12.74 36.52 14.23
C GLY A 532 11.26 36.86 13.96
N ASP A 533 10.62 36.10 13.07
CA ASP A 533 9.19 36.21 12.71
C ASP A 533 8.35 35.08 13.35
N ALA A 534 8.85 34.50 14.45
CA ALA A 534 8.20 33.38 15.12
C ALA A 534 6.87 33.79 15.77
N GLN A 535 5.82 32.98 15.56
CA GLN A 535 4.56 33.12 16.30
C GLN A 535 4.66 32.41 17.66
N ALA A 536 3.98 32.96 18.65
CA ALA A 536 3.80 32.38 19.98
C ALA A 536 2.36 31.88 20.15
N ALA A 537 2.21 30.70 20.75
CA ALA A 537 0.93 30.20 21.23
C ALA A 537 0.89 30.27 22.76
N SER A 538 -0.22 30.77 23.29
CA SER A 538 -0.49 30.85 24.73
C SER A 538 -1.77 30.10 25.07
N TYR A 539 -1.72 29.34 26.15
CA TYR A 539 -2.83 28.55 26.69
C TYR A 539 -3.08 28.95 28.14
N VAL A 540 -4.30 29.38 28.44
CA VAL A 540 -4.67 29.85 29.78
C VAL A 540 -5.85 29.04 30.33
N GLU A 541 -5.70 28.44 31.51
CA GLU A 541 -6.82 27.84 32.23
C GLU A 541 -7.45 28.91 33.11
N LEU A 542 -8.70 29.28 32.80
CA LEU A 542 -9.44 30.34 33.48
C LEU A 542 -10.68 29.76 34.16
N GLN A 543 -11.06 30.35 35.29
CA GLN A 543 -12.43 30.29 35.79
C GLN A 543 -13.06 31.65 35.55
N VAL A 544 -14.17 31.67 34.81
CA VAL A 544 -14.94 32.88 34.50
C VAL A 544 -16.37 32.66 34.97
N ASP A 545 -16.85 33.48 35.92
CA ASP A 545 -18.19 33.40 36.51
C ASP A 545 -18.58 31.98 36.99
N GLY A 546 -17.60 31.24 37.51
CA GLY A 546 -17.78 29.87 38.02
C GLY A 546 -17.59 28.76 36.99
N GLU A 547 -17.36 29.06 35.71
CA GLU A 547 -17.06 28.08 34.67
C GLU A 547 -15.56 27.97 34.43
N ARG A 548 -14.99 26.76 34.55
CA ARG A 548 -13.56 26.50 34.35
C ARG A 548 -13.30 25.92 32.97
N LEU A 549 -12.49 26.61 32.17
CA LEU A 549 -12.23 26.27 30.78
C LEU A 549 -10.87 26.82 30.32
N TRP A 550 -10.44 26.42 29.12
CA TRP A 550 -9.21 26.91 28.52
C TRP A 550 -9.43 28.03 27.49
N GLY A 551 -8.52 28.98 27.43
CA GLY A 551 -8.41 29.97 26.35
C GLY A 551 -7.12 29.76 25.56
N VAL A 552 -7.16 30.02 24.25
CA VAL A 552 -5.98 29.94 23.37
C VAL A 552 -5.80 31.25 22.61
N GLY A 553 -4.56 31.70 22.51
CA GLY A 553 -4.19 32.88 21.73
C GLY A 553 -2.92 32.62 20.92
N ILE A 554 -2.91 33.08 19.67
CA ILE A 554 -1.75 33.00 18.77
C ILE A 554 -1.45 34.42 18.27
N ASP A 555 -0.20 34.85 18.42
CA ASP A 555 0.27 36.14 17.93
C ASP A 555 1.80 36.13 17.70
N GLY A 556 2.32 37.09 16.94
CA GLY A 556 3.77 37.30 16.82
C GLY A 556 4.39 37.90 18.08
N ASP A 557 3.59 38.60 18.90
CA ASP A 557 4.01 39.12 20.19
C ASP A 557 3.52 38.22 21.34
N ILE A 558 4.46 37.78 22.19
CA ILE A 558 4.17 36.85 23.30
C ILE A 558 3.12 37.43 24.25
N SER A 559 3.25 38.71 24.61
CA SER A 559 2.29 39.37 25.50
C SER A 559 0.89 39.40 24.86
N THR A 560 0.80 39.73 23.57
CA THR A 560 -0.46 39.80 22.84
C THR A 560 -1.11 38.42 22.71
N ALA A 561 -0.32 37.36 22.48
CA ALA A 561 -0.82 35.98 22.48
C ALA A 561 -1.47 35.62 23.83
N SER A 562 -0.84 35.97 24.95
CA SER A 562 -1.41 35.74 26.29
C SER A 562 -2.74 36.49 26.50
N LEU A 563 -2.82 37.76 26.07
CA LEU A 563 -4.03 38.56 26.21
C LEU A 563 -5.17 38.03 25.33
N LYS A 564 -4.86 37.63 24.09
CA LYS A 564 -5.82 36.95 23.20
C LYS A 564 -6.33 35.65 23.79
N ALA A 565 -5.46 34.88 24.46
CA ALA A 565 -5.88 33.65 25.16
C ALA A 565 -6.89 33.94 26.27
N ILE A 566 -6.72 35.05 27.01
CA ILE A 566 -7.70 35.46 28.03
C ILE A 566 -9.03 35.86 27.40
N VAL A 567 -9.00 36.67 26.33
CA VAL A 567 -10.20 37.06 25.57
C VAL A 567 -10.94 35.83 25.03
N SER A 568 -10.20 34.85 24.49
CA SER A 568 -10.74 33.56 24.05
C SER A 568 -11.48 32.86 25.18
N GLY A 569 -10.88 32.71 26.36
CA GLY A 569 -11.53 32.08 27.50
C GLY A 569 -12.80 32.81 27.98
N VAL A 570 -12.77 34.14 28.07
CA VAL A 570 -13.96 34.92 28.47
C VAL A 570 -15.09 34.76 27.45
N ASN A 571 -14.79 34.85 26.15
CA ASN A 571 -15.79 34.66 25.10
C ASN A 571 -16.40 33.26 25.11
N ARG A 572 -15.59 32.23 25.38
CA ARG A 572 -16.08 30.85 25.51
C ARG A 572 -17.03 30.70 26.70
N ALA A 573 -16.69 31.26 27.86
CA ALA A 573 -17.58 31.24 29.03
C ALA A 573 -18.93 31.90 28.75
N ILE A 574 -18.91 33.04 28.04
CA ILE A 574 -20.15 33.73 27.62
C ILE A 574 -20.97 32.82 26.68
N ARG A 575 -20.30 32.18 25.72
CA ARG A 575 -20.94 31.29 24.75
C ARG A 575 -21.59 30.08 25.43
N THR A 576 -20.88 29.39 26.32
CA THR A 576 -21.43 28.24 27.05
C THR A 576 -22.68 28.61 27.86
N ARG A 577 -22.64 29.76 28.56
CA ARG A 577 -23.80 30.24 29.33
C ARG A 577 -25.01 30.59 28.45
N ALA A 578 -24.78 31.24 27.31
CA ALA A 578 -25.84 31.57 26.36
C ALA A 578 -26.51 30.28 25.82
N THR A 579 -25.73 29.25 25.50
CA THR A 579 -26.25 27.95 25.07
C THR A 579 -27.02 27.24 26.19
N ALA A 580 -26.53 27.28 27.44
CA ALA A 580 -27.22 26.69 28.59
C ALA A 580 -28.56 27.37 28.89
N LEU A 581 -28.65 28.70 28.71
CA LEU A 581 -29.88 29.46 28.87
C LEU A 581 -30.90 29.23 27.75
N ALA A 582 -30.43 28.92 26.53
CA ALA A 582 -31.29 28.60 25.39
C ALA A 582 -31.83 27.15 25.39
N ALA A 583 -31.23 26.27 26.20
CA ALA A 583 -31.62 24.86 26.33
C ALA A 583 -32.64 24.59 27.46
N VAL A 584 -32.99 25.62 28.25
CA VAL A 584 -34.03 25.62 29.30
C VAL A 584 -35.26 26.33 28.77
#